data_AF-A0A660E189-F1
#
_entry.id   AF-A0A660E189-F1
#
_cell.length_a   1.000
_cell.length_b   1.000
_cell.length_c   1.000
_cell.angle_alpha   90.00
_cell.angle_beta   90.00
_cell.angle_gamma   90.00
#
_symmetry.space_group_name_H-M   'P 1'
#
loop_
_entity.id
_entity.type
_entity.pdbx_description
1 polymer ?
#
loop_
_entity_poly.entity_id
_entity_poly.type
_entity_poly.pdbx_seq_one_letter_code
_entity_poly.pdbx_strand_id
1 'polypeptide(L)' 'MATITVRVNDDEKAWLQYMAEFYGISLSALLVKYSIKDLEDEYDRQTAQVAHKKWLDDNQRTVSMGEIMREFSSGDD' A
#
# COMPACT_ATOMS: atom_id res chain seq x y z
N MET A 1 6.04 7.03 -24.05
CA MET A 1 6.36 7.11 -22.61
C MET A 1 5.47 8.16 -21.99
N ALA A 2 4.97 7.93 -20.77
CA ALA A 2 4.22 8.95 -20.03
C ALA A 2 5.19 9.89 -19.32
N THR A 3 4.83 11.16 -19.20
CA THR A 3 5.63 12.20 -18.53
C THR A 3 4.86 12.73 -17.33
N ILE A 4 5.52 12.80 -16.18
CA ILE A 4 4.97 13.42 -14.96
C ILE A 4 5.72 14.72 -14.73
N THR A 5 4.99 15.82 -14.57
CA THR A 5 5.54 17.14 -14.23
C THR A 5 5.16 17.49 -12.80
N VAL A 6 6.17 17.71 -11.95
CA VAL A 6 5.98 18.12 -10.55
C VAL A 6 6.41 19.57 -10.41
N ARG A 7 5.56 20.40 -9.79
CA ARG A 7 5.92 21.77 -9.42
C ARG A 7 6.39 21.79 -7.97
N VAL A 8 7.55 22.40 -7.76
CA VAL A 8 8.21 22.59 -6.46
C VAL A 8 8.77 24.00 -6.41
N ASN A 9 9.05 24.50 -5.23
CA ASN A 9 9.81 25.73 -5.06
C ASN A 9 11.32 25.51 -5.29
N ASP A 10 12.11 26.59 -5.30
CA ASP A 10 13.54 26.51 -5.60
C ASP A 10 14.33 25.76 -4.51
N ASP A 11 13.95 25.90 -3.24
CA ASP A 11 14.59 25.22 -2.11
C ASP A 11 14.34 23.71 -2.14
N GLU A 12 13.09 23.30 -2.39
CA GLU A 12 12.69 21.91 -2.58
C GLU A 12 13.41 21.28 -3.76
N LYS A 13 13.54 22.02 -4.87
CA LYS A 13 14.28 21.55 -6.04
C LYS A 13 15.76 21.32 -5.70
N ALA A 14 16.39 22.27 -5.03
CA ALA A 14 17.80 22.15 -4.62
C ALA A 14 18.00 20.95 -3.69
N TRP A 15 17.09 20.76 -2.72
CA TRP A 15 17.12 19.64 -1.81
C TRP A 15 16.95 18.30 -2.52
N LEU A 16 15.95 18.16 -3.40
CA LEU A 16 15.72 16.92 -4.16
C LEU A 16 16.90 16.58 -5.08
N GLN A 17 17.51 17.60 -5.69
CA GLN A 17 18.70 17.44 -6.53
C GLN A 17 19.89 16.94 -5.71
N TYR A 18 20.13 17.53 -4.53
CA TYR A 18 21.13 17.04 -3.58
C TYR A 18 20.88 15.59 -3.16
N MET A 19 19.64 15.22 -2.86
CA MET A 19 19.30 13.84 -2.47
C MET A 19 19.55 12.86 -3.61
N ALA A 20 19.24 13.23 -4.85
CA ALA A 20 19.51 12.39 -6.03
C ALA A 20 21.02 12.14 -6.19
N GLU A 21 21.84 13.19 -6.06
CA GLU A 21 23.29 13.11 -6.07
C GLU A 21 23.84 12.26 -4.92
N PHE A 22 23.32 12.46 -3.71
CA PHE A 22 23.69 11.70 -2.51
C PHE A 22 23.47 10.19 -2.69
N TYR A 23 22.33 9.80 -3.27
CA TYR A 23 22.02 8.40 -3.57
C TYR A 23 22.66 7.89 -4.87
N GLY A 24 23.32 8.76 -5.66
CA GLY A 24 23.93 8.40 -6.94
C GLY A 24 22.93 7.98 -8.02
N ILE A 25 21.70 8.49 -7.97
CA ILE A 25 20.63 8.18 -8.92
C ILE A 25 20.09 9.45 -9.59
N SER A 26 19.36 9.32 -10.69
CA SER A 26 18.71 10.49 -11.31
C SER A 26 17.57 11.02 -10.44
N LEU A 27 17.29 12.32 -10.53
CA LEU A 27 16.14 12.94 -9.86
C LEU A 27 14.81 12.25 -10.22
N SER A 28 14.65 11.84 -11.48
CA SER A 28 13.48 11.07 -11.92
C SER A 28 13.38 9.70 -11.23
N ALA A 29 14.50 8.98 -11.08
CA ALA A 29 14.54 7.70 -10.39
C ALA A 29 14.28 7.86 -8.89
N LEU A 30 14.81 8.93 -8.27
CA LEU A 30 14.52 9.26 -6.87
C LEU A 30 13.02 9.49 -6.67
N LEU A 31 12.41 10.37 -7.47
CA LEU A 31 10.98 10.67 -7.37
C LEU A 31 10.12 9.43 -7.60
N VAL A 32 10.40 8.65 -8.65
CA VAL A 32 9.64 7.41 -8.92
C VAL A 32 9.77 6.41 -7.78
N LYS A 33 10.98 6.18 -7.28
CA LYS A 33 11.26 5.17 -6.25
C LYS A 33 10.55 5.45 -4.94
N TYR A 34 10.52 6.71 -4.51
CA TYR A 34 9.92 7.09 -3.23
C TYR A 34 8.46 7.53 -3.37
N SER A 35 8.00 8.00 -4.53
CA SER A 35 6.58 8.33 -4.73
C SER A 35 5.72 7.11 -5.03
N ILE A 36 6.14 6.20 -5.92
CA ILE A 36 5.26 5.11 -6.36
C ILE A 36 5.01 4.13 -5.22
N LYS A 37 6.07 3.67 -4.55
CA LYS A 37 5.94 2.68 -3.48
C LYS A 37 5.05 3.21 -2.35
N ASP A 38 5.28 4.45 -1.91
CA ASP A 38 4.50 5.03 -0.82
C ASP A 38 3.03 5.25 -1.22
N LEU A 39 2.77 5.57 -2.49
CA LEU A 39 1.41 5.67 -3.03
C LEU A 39 0.71 4.30 -3.12
N GLU A 40 1.42 3.25 -3.52
CA GLU A 40 0.90 1.88 -3.55
C GLU A 40 0.57 1.39 -2.13
N ASP A 41 1.49 1.58 -1.18
CA ASP A 41 1.29 1.21 0.23
C ASP A 41 0.06 1.94 0.83
N GLU A 42 -0.13 3.22 0.49
CA GLU A 42 -1.30 3.99 0.94
C GLU A 42 -2.60 3.55 0.27
N TYR A 43 -2.57 3.27 -1.03
CA TYR A 43 -3.73 2.75 -1.78
C TYR A 43 -4.18 1.39 -1.23
N ASP A 44 -3.24 0.48 -0.97
CA ASP A 44 -3.52 -0.84 -0.40
C ASP A 44 -4.15 -0.72 0.99
N ARG A 45 -3.62 0.18 1.83
CA ARG A 45 -4.17 0.47 3.16
C ARG A 45 -5.63 0.90 3.09
N GLN A 46 -5.96 1.85 2.21
CA GLN A 46 -7.33 2.36 2.06
C GLN A 46 -8.25 1.29 1.48
N THR A 47 -7.80 0.56 0.48
CA THR A 47 -8.58 -0.51 -0.15
C THR A 47 -8.90 -1.63 0.85
N ALA A 48 -7.93 -2.03 1.68
CA ALA A 48 -8.13 -3.00 2.75
C ALA A 48 -9.18 -2.53 3.76
N GLN A 49 -9.15 -1.25 4.16
CA GLN A 49 -10.15 -0.69 5.07
C GLN A 49 -11.56 -0.70 4.47
N VAL A 50 -11.70 -0.33 3.20
CA VAL A 50 -12.98 -0.34 2.48
C VAL A 50 -13.51 -1.78 2.35
N ALA A 51 -12.65 -2.72 1.94
CA ALA A 51 -13.02 -4.13 1.81
C ALA A 51 -13.44 -4.74 3.15
N HIS A 52 -12.70 -4.46 4.22
CA HIS A 52 -13.02 -4.95 5.56
C HIS A 52 -14.35 -4.37 6.07
N LYS A 53 -14.59 -3.07 5.85
CA LYS A 53 -15.87 -2.45 6.20
C LYS A 53 -17.03 -3.12 5.46
N LYS A 54 -16.91 -3.33 4.15
CA LYS A 54 -17.94 -4.01 3.35
C LYS A 54 -18.17 -5.45 3.84
N TRP A 55 -17.11 -6.16 4.17
CA TRP A 55 -17.19 -7.53 4.69
C TRP A 55 -17.94 -7.60 6.03
N LEU A 56 -17.74 -6.62 6.91
CA LEU A 56 -18.51 -6.46 8.15
C LEU A 56 -19.98 -6.11 7.88
N ASP A 57 -20.24 -5.19 6.94
CA ASP A 57 -21.59 -4.78 6.55
C ASP A 57 -22.38 -5.96 5.92
N ASP A 58 -21.69 -6.87 5.22
CA ASP A 58 -22.24 -8.12 4.69
C ASP A 58 -22.42 -9.20 5.79
N ASN A 59 -22.28 -8.83 7.07
CA ASN A 59 -22.46 -9.69 8.24
C ASN A 59 -21.53 -10.92 8.26
N GLN A 60 -20.43 -10.88 7.51
CA GLN A 60 -19.47 -11.97 7.46
C GLN A 60 -18.70 -12.05 8.77
N ARG A 61 -18.29 -13.27 9.15
CA ARG A 61 -17.59 -13.53 10.41
C ARG A 61 -16.33 -14.33 10.16
N THR A 62 -15.28 -14.00 10.90
CA THR A 62 -14.03 -14.74 10.86
C THR A 62 -14.19 -15.87 11.85
N VAL A 63 -14.18 -17.09 11.35
CA VAL A 63 -14.27 -18.29 12.18
C VAL A 63 -12.87 -18.80 12.47
N SER A 64 -12.65 -19.25 13.70
CA SER A 64 -11.34 -19.79 14.07
C SER A 64 -11.15 -21.19 13.49
N MET A 65 -9.92 -21.56 13.12
CA MET A 65 -9.63 -22.90 12.60
C MET A 65 -10.01 -24.02 13.59
N GLY A 66 -9.93 -23.75 14.89
CA GLY A 66 -10.35 -24.69 15.94
C GLY A 66 -11.87 -24.80 16.13
N GLU A 67 -12.65 -23.88 15.56
CA GLU A 67 -14.11 -23.98 15.44
C GLU A 67 -14.47 -24.86 14.26
N ILE A 68 -13.82 -24.62 13.11
CA ILE A 68 -13.94 -25.44 11.89
C ILE A 68 -13.60 -26.91 12.16
N MET A 69 -12.45 -27.20 12.77
CA MET A 69 -12.08 -28.60 13.07
C MET A 69 -13.11 -29.28 13.98
N ARG A 70 -13.71 -28.55 14.93
CA ARG A 70 -14.69 -29.11 15.85
C ARG A 70 -15.99 -29.45 15.12
N GLU A 71 -16.43 -28.58 14.21
CA GLU A 71 -17.60 -28.82 13.37
C GLU A 71 -17.41 -30.04 12.45
N PHE A 72 -16.24 -30.17 11.82
CA PHE A 72 -15.92 -31.31 10.95
C PHE A 72 -15.68 -32.63 11.72
N SER A 73 -15.07 -32.59 12.91
CA SER A 73 -14.90 -33.79 13.76
C SER A 73 -16.18 -34.26 14.45
N SER A 74 -17.25 -33.44 14.44
CA SER A 74 -18.56 -33.80 14.99
C SER A 74 -19.50 -34.41 13.94
N GLY A 75 -19.04 -34.59 12.69
CA GLY A 75 -19.83 -35.09 11.55
C GLY A 75 -19.57 -36.56 11.17
N ASP A 76 -18.75 -37.28 11.94
CA ASP A 76 -18.47 -38.72 11.78
C ASP A 76 -19.09 -39.47 12.97
N ASP A 77 -20.43 -39.63 12.95
CA ASP A 77 -21.18 -40.65 13.71
C ASP A 77 -22.32 -41.19 12.82
#